data_AF-A0A150UNL1-F1
#
_entry.id   AF-A0A150UNL1-F1
#
_cell.length_a   1.000
_cell.length_b   1.000
_cell.length_c   1.000
_cell.angle_alpha   90.00
_cell.angle_beta   90.00
_cell.angle_gamma   90.00
#
_symmetry.space_group_name_H-M   'P 1'
#
loop_
_entity.id
_entity.type
_entity.pdbx_description
1 polymer ?
#
loop_
_entity_poly.entity_id
_entity_poly.type
_entity_poly.pdbx_seq_one_letter_code
_entity_poly.pdbx_strand_id
1 'polypeptide(L)'
;MQHHLLALTSHYFRVIHQTQKLLQLRKKRTTGKRVVLKGKFVFSTQEVLEVARKAEEATADKPLRKQRRIQPEAIEIESQVVKPLKNISSDSDLDCIIVEQRK
;
A
#
# COMPACT_ATOMS: atom_id res chain seq x y z
N MET A 1 5.72 11.29 39.02
CA MET A 1 6.26 10.52 37.87
C MET A 1 5.22 9.63 37.20
N GLN A 2 4.50 8.77 37.93
CA GLN A 2 3.54 7.81 37.34
C GLN A 2 2.32 8.47 36.66
N HIS A 3 1.78 9.56 37.22
CA HIS A 3 0.61 10.26 36.65
C HIS A 3 0.86 10.87 35.27
N HIS A 4 2.07 11.37 35.00
CA HIS A 4 2.42 11.95 33.70
C HIS A 4 2.50 10.87 32.62
N LEU A 5 3.04 9.69 32.97
CA LEU A 5 3.12 8.56 32.05
C LEU A 5 1.73 8.05 31.65
N LEU A 6 0.79 7.98 32.61
CA LEU A 6 -0.61 7.62 32.37
C LEU A 6 -1.35 8.63 31.49
N ALA A 7 -1.03 9.92 31.62
CA ALA A 7 -1.60 10.97 30.77
C ALA A 7 -1.11 10.85 29.32
N LEU A 8 0.18 10.56 29.11
CA LEU A 8 0.76 10.38 27.79
C LEU A 8 0.20 9.13 27.09
N THR A 9 0.07 8.01 27.80
CA THR A 9 -0.50 6.78 27.22
C THR A 9 -1.97 6.94 26.87
N SER A 10 -2.74 7.62 27.73
CA SER A 10 -4.14 7.96 27.44
C SER A 10 -4.27 8.85 26.21
N HIS A 11 -3.41 9.87 26.09
CA HIS A 11 -3.37 10.74 24.92
C HIS A 11 -3.04 9.96 23.65
N TYR A 12 -2.02 9.11 23.70
CA TYR A 12 -1.60 8.27 22.57
C TYR A 12 -2.71 7.32 22.11
N PHE A 13 -3.38 6.65 23.06
CA PHE A 13 -4.48 5.75 22.76
C PHE A 13 -5.68 6.48 22.13
N ARG A 14 -5.98 7.69 22.60
CA ARG A 14 -7.01 8.55 22.02
C ARG A 14 -6.70 8.95 20.57
N VAL A 15 -5.44 9.31 20.28
CA VAL A 15 -4.99 9.65 18.91
C VAL A 15 -5.10 8.43 18.00
N ILE A 16 -4.65 7.24 18.44
CA ILE A 16 -4.80 6.00 17.66
C ILE A 16 -6.28 5.72 17.38
N HIS A 17 -7.13 5.81 18.39
CA HIS A 17 -8.54 5.54 18.23
C HIS A 17 -9.23 6.53 17.26
N GLN A 18 -8.85 7.81 17.28
CA GLN A 18 -9.35 8.82 16.34
C GLN A 18 -8.88 8.56 14.91
N THR A 19 -7.60 8.20 14.71
CA THR A 19 -7.07 7.86 13.38
C THR A 19 -7.72 6.62 12.80
N GLN A 20 -7.95 5.58 13.62
CA GLN A 20 -8.66 4.37 13.22
C GLN A 20 -10.12 4.66 12.82
N LYS A 21 -10.84 5.47 13.60
CA LYS A 21 -12.22 5.89 13.26
C LYS A 21 -12.27 6.65 11.93
N LEU A 22 -11.31 7.54 11.70
CA LEU A 22 -11.21 8.31 10.46
C LEU A 22 -10.92 7.39 9.25
N LEU A 23 -10.07 6.37 9.42
CA LEU A 23 -9.83 5.35 8.41
C LEU A 23 -11.08 4.50 8.14
N GLN A 24 -11.82 4.11 9.17
CA GLN A 24 -13.07 3.35 9.00
C GLN A 24 -14.15 4.16 8.28
N LEU A 25 -14.29 5.46 8.61
CA LEU A 25 -15.18 6.38 7.90
C LEU A 25 -14.78 6.54 6.42
N ARG A 26 -13.47 6.59 6.12
CA ARG A 26 -12.97 6.62 4.73
C ARG A 26 -13.18 5.31 3.99
N LYS A 27 -13.08 4.17 4.68
CA LYS A 27 -13.32 2.82 4.12
C LYS A 27 -14.81 2.56 3.87
N LYS A 28 -15.72 3.25 4.58
CA LYS A 28 -17.16 3.27 4.24
C LYS A 28 -17.35 4.00 2.92
N ARG A 29 -17.47 3.22 1.85
CA ARG A 29 -17.71 3.71 0.50
C ARG A 29 -19.13 4.25 0.38
N THR A 30 -19.35 5.52 0.73
CA THR A 30 -20.47 6.29 0.21
C THR A 30 -20.07 6.75 -1.18
N THR A 31 -20.87 6.44 -2.20
CA THR A 31 -20.61 6.75 -3.61
C THR A 31 -20.10 8.19 -3.78
N GLY A 32 -18.82 8.36 -4.14
CA GLY A 32 -18.13 9.65 -4.23
C GLY A 32 -16.75 9.51 -4.86
N LYS A 33 -16.22 10.62 -5.40
CA LYS A 33 -14.97 10.71 -6.17
C LYS A 33 -13.77 10.16 -5.38
N ARG A 34 -12.85 9.48 -6.08
CA ARG A 34 -11.59 8.98 -5.50
C ARG A 34 -10.69 10.17 -5.13
N VAL A 35 -10.23 10.23 -3.89
CA VAL A 35 -9.23 11.22 -3.44
C VAL A 35 -7.85 10.68 -3.82
N VAL A 36 -7.14 11.43 -4.67
CA VAL A 36 -5.74 11.12 -5.02
C VAL A 36 -4.84 11.63 -3.91
N LEU A 37 -4.16 10.72 -3.20
CA LEU A 37 -3.16 11.09 -2.21
C LEU A 37 -1.81 11.26 -2.92
N LYS A 38 -1.23 12.46 -2.83
CA LYS A 38 0.13 12.77 -3.29
C LYS A 38 1.09 12.66 -2.11
N GLY A 39 2.27 12.06 -2.30
CA GLY A 39 3.30 11.98 -1.27
C GLY A 39 4.20 10.75 -1.41
N LYS A 40 5.23 10.68 -0.55
CA LYS A 40 6.06 9.49 -0.36
C LYS A 40 5.46 8.64 0.74
N PHE A 41 5.23 7.36 0.43
CA PHE A 41 4.74 6.40 1.42
C PHE A 41 5.82 5.36 1.69
N VAL A 42 6.18 5.22 2.96
CA VAL A 42 7.15 4.24 3.45
C VAL A 42 6.38 3.05 3.99
N PHE A 43 6.70 1.86 3.51
CA PHE A 43 6.11 0.60 3.97
C PHE A 43 7.21 -0.42 4.21
N SER A 44 7.05 -1.28 5.21
CA SER A 44 7.90 -2.46 5.32
C SER A 44 7.50 -3.51 4.29
N THR A 45 8.46 -4.33 3.85
CA THR A 45 8.19 -5.46 2.94
C THR A 45 7.15 -6.41 3.52
N GLN A 46 7.19 -6.64 4.84
CA GLN A 46 6.26 -7.52 5.54
C GLN A 46 4.81 -7.02 5.45
N GLU A 47 4.58 -5.72 5.65
CA GLU A 47 3.24 -5.12 5.54
C GLU A 47 2.66 -5.26 4.13
N VAL A 48 3.48 -5.03 3.10
CA VAL A 48 3.04 -5.14 1.70
C VAL A 48 2.68 -6.59 1.37
N LEU A 49 3.49 -7.55 1.81
CA LEU A 49 3.22 -8.98 1.59
C LEU A 49 1.95 -9.45 2.30
N GLU A 50 1.69 -8.96 3.52
CA GLU A 50 0.47 -9.30 4.25
C GLU A 50 -0.79 -8.75 3.56
N VAL A 51 -0.71 -7.52 3.04
CA VAL A 51 -1.81 -6.91 2.28
C VAL A 51 -2.07 -7.66 0.97
N ALA A 52 -1.01 -8.04 0.25
CA ALA A 52 -1.12 -8.78 -1.00
C ALA A 52 -1.81 -10.14 -0.78
N ARG A 53 -1.37 -10.91 0.22
CA ARG A 53 -1.96 -12.20 0.58
C ARG A 53 -3.45 -12.08 0.90
N LYS A 54 -3.83 -11.10 1.74
CA LYS A 54 -5.24 -10.84 2.08
C LYS A 54 -6.07 -10.48 0.84
N ALA A 55 -5.49 -9.78 -0.13
CA ALA A 55 -6.17 -9.43 -1.37
C ALA A 55 -6.37 -10.65 -2.29
N GLU A 56 -5.37 -11.52 -2.39
CA GLU A 56 -5.46 -12.80 -3.10
C GLU A 56 -6.53 -13.70 -2.49
N GLU A 57 -6.50 -13.90 -1.17
CA GLU A 57 -7.53 -14.66 -0.43
C GLU A 57 -8.94 -14.08 -0.67
N ALA A 58 -9.09 -12.75 -0.62
CA ALA A 58 -10.37 -12.08 -0.86
C ALA A 58 -10.84 -12.13 -2.33
N THR A 59 -10.01 -12.60 -3.26
CA THR A 59 -10.34 -12.71 -4.68
C THR A 59 -10.32 -14.14 -5.21
N ALA A 60 -9.82 -15.10 -4.43
CA ALA A 60 -9.72 -16.51 -4.79
C ALA A 60 -11.08 -17.12 -5.22
N ASP A 61 -12.17 -16.77 -4.55
CA ASP A 61 -13.50 -17.32 -4.84
C ASP A 61 -14.29 -16.53 -5.91
N LYS A 62 -13.73 -15.43 -6.44
CA LYS A 62 -14.46 -14.60 -7.41
C LYS A 62 -14.36 -15.22 -8.81
N PRO A 63 -15.48 -15.48 -9.50
CA PRO A 63 -15.42 -15.97 -10.86
C PRO A 63 -14.67 -14.97 -11.73
N LEU A 64 -13.77 -15.48 -12.58
CA LEU A 64 -12.93 -14.69 -13.47
C LEU A 64 -13.84 -13.91 -14.44
N ARG A 65 -14.29 -12.71 -14.02
CA ARG A 65 -15.05 -11.81 -14.89
C ARG A 65 -14.12 -11.50 -16.05
N LYS A 66 -14.48 -11.94 -17.26
CA LYS A 66 -13.71 -11.73 -18.51
C LYS A 66 -13.27 -10.27 -18.56
N GLN A 67 -12.03 -9.99 -18.15
CA GLN A 67 -11.44 -8.68 -18.33
C GLN A 67 -11.33 -8.53 -19.84
N ARG A 68 -12.02 -7.54 -20.41
CA ARG A 68 -11.73 -7.10 -21.77
C ARG A 68 -10.27 -6.65 -21.73
N ARG A 69 -9.37 -7.51 -22.20
CA ARG A 69 -7.98 -7.17 -22.45
C ARG A 69 -7.99 -6.01 -23.43
N ILE A 70 -7.81 -4.79 -22.93
CA ILE A 70 -7.16 -3.77 -23.75
C ILE A 70 -5.73 -4.31 -23.83
N GLN A 71 -5.38 -4.91 -24.97
CA GLN A 71 -4.02 -5.38 -25.17
C GLN A 71 -3.11 -4.16 -25.13
N PRO A 72 -2.15 -4.04 -24.19
CA PRO A 72 -0.97 -3.27 -24.48
C PRO A 72 -0.26 -3.99 -25.63
N GLU A 73 0.22 -3.22 -26.61
CA GLU A 73 1.07 -3.70 -27.69
C GLU A 73 2.18 -4.59 -27.09
N ALA A 74 2.34 -5.79 -27.65
CA ALA A 74 3.14 -6.85 -27.07
C ALA A 74 4.61 -6.41 -26.96
N ILE A 75 5.06 -6.13 -25.74
CA ILE A 75 6.49 -6.18 -25.43
C ILE A 75 6.77 -7.63 -25.06
N GLU A 76 7.47 -8.33 -25.96
CA GLU A 76 8.00 -9.67 -25.72
C GLU A 76 8.93 -9.61 -24.50
N ILE A 77 8.45 -10.12 -23.36
CA ILE A 77 9.32 -10.41 -22.23
C ILE A 77 9.77 -11.86 -22.42
N GLU A 78 10.86 -12.03 -23.17
CA GLU A 78 11.63 -13.26 -23.14
C GLU A 78 12.04 -13.55 -21.69
N SER A 79 11.80 -14.78 -21.25
CA SER A 79 12.31 -15.31 -19.99
C SER A 79 13.84 -15.42 -20.04
N GLN A 80 14.56 -14.31 -19.91
CA GLN A 80 16.01 -14.34 -19.79
C GLN A 80 16.38 -14.67 -18.34
N VAL A 81 16.73 -15.94 -18.16
CA VAL A 81 17.78 -16.49 -17.27
C VAL A 81 18.32 -15.50 -16.23
N VAL A 82 18.15 -15.90 -14.96
CA VAL A 82 18.75 -15.33 -13.75
C VAL A 82 20.16 -14.78 -14.02
N LYS A 83 20.26 -13.47 -14.27
CA LYS A 83 21.52 -12.72 -14.20
C LYS A 83 21.64 -12.16 -12.79
N PRO A 84 22.81 -12.28 -12.13
CA PRO A 84 23.00 -11.71 -10.81
C PRO A 84 22.72 -10.21 -10.87
N LEU A 85 21.85 -9.74 -9.98
CA LEU A 85 21.56 -8.32 -9.83
C LEU A 85 22.89 -7.60 -9.67
N LYS A 86 23.23 -6.78 -10.67
CA LYS A 86 24.37 -5.87 -10.61
C LYS A 86 24.11 -4.99 -9.38
N ASN A 87 24.95 -5.11 -8.35
CA ASN A 87 24.85 -4.32 -7.13
C ASN A 87 24.80 -2.84 -7.49
N ILE A 88 23.59 -2.29 -7.50
CA ILE A 88 23.36 -0.86 -7.60
C ILE A 88 23.80 -0.28 -6.27
N SER A 89 24.80 0.60 -6.35
CA SER A 89 25.36 1.35 -5.24
C SER A 89 24.24 1.90 -4.36
N SER A 90 24.31 1.57 -3.07
CA SER A 90 23.37 1.98 -2.05
C SER A 90 23.50 3.49 -1.83
N ASP A 91 22.71 4.28 -2.54
CA ASP A 91 22.34 5.61 -2.08
C ASP A 91 21.06 5.44 -1.25
N SER A 92 21.12 5.83 0.01
CA SER A 92 20.22 5.41 1.08
C SER A 92 18.85 6.12 0.99
N ASP A 93 18.10 5.83 -0.06
CA ASP A 93 16.69 6.17 -0.20
C ASP A 93 15.84 4.95 0.20
N LEU A 94 15.25 5.01 1.39
CA LEU A 94 14.32 4.01 1.93
C LEU A 94 13.30 3.58 0.86
N ASP A 95 13.02 2.27 0.75
CA ASP A 95 12.04 1.68 -0.17
C ASP A 95 10.68 2.38 -0.05
N CYS A 96 10.41 3.36 -0.92
CA CYS A 96 9.20 4.16 -0.88
C CYS A 96 8.49 4.19 -2.24
N ILE A 97 7.16 4.16 -2.21
CA ILE A 97 6.33 4.26 -3.41
C ILE A 97 6.10 5.74 -3.70
N ILE A 98 6.45 6.18 -4.92
CA ILE A 98 6.24 7.54 -5.41
C ILE A 98 5.00 7.55 -6.30
N VAL A 99 4.00 8.38 -5.96
CA VAL A 99 2.76 8.53 -6.74
C VAL A 99 2.72 9.92 -7.41
N GLU A 100 2.91 9.94 -8.73
CA GLU A 100 2.84 11.16 -9.55
C GLU A 100 1.64 11.15 -10.52
N GLN A 101 1.12 12.34 -10.84
CA GLN A 101 0.05 12.53 -11.82
C GLN A 101 0.67 12.80 -13.20
N ARG A 102 0.31 11.99 -14.20
CA ARG A 102 0.56 12.34 -15.60
C ARG A 102 -0.43 13.44 -16.00
N LYS A 103 0.12 14.57 -16.49
CA LYS A 103 -0.66 15.69 -17.01
C LYS A 103 -1.20 15.37 -18.39
#